data_AF-A0A3M7N430-F1
#
_entry.id   AF-A0A3M7N430-F1
#
_cell.length_a   1.000
_cell.length_b   1.000
_cell.length_c   1.000
_cell.angle_alpha   90.00
_cell.angle_beta   90.00
_cell.angle_gamma   90.00
#
_symmetry.space_group_name_H-M   'P 1'
#
loop_
_entity.id
_entity.type
_entity.pdbx_description
1 polymer ?
#
loop_
_entity_poly.entity_id
_entity_poly.type
_entity_poly.pdbx_seq_one_letter_code
_entity_poly.pdbx_strand_id
1 'polypeptide(L)'
;MGKVHGSLARAGKVKSQTPKVEPQEKKKTPKGRAKKRITYTRRFVNVTLTGGKRKPIVAVGRRPQSTGFPHKEYFQTPGQSPLPDTTPYNPNEPIQSFPVAERSWLARGFRSVLWAVLFGAIGIGTGAGLVTWEYLQPQFEPGSPEDAEIFEEIIDTLNEHPVAEDLRADGWIEDEFYTPRFRRSGPGSNLIQDNLMGPRGVVIKAFRHPVMQYTILLAFTGFAVEGWPDTVHGGVIASLMIEAAQRHLNNFYRNRAIPDITLDQNQEAWTFNIDYKTPMRPGEVYTIIVPPGAFTDGDAEQVAFRFAALAMDLDTAPRVGSQYDPISQTSTHTLEIPSARGFDVPHAIATVELHVTPDAVNAQGAEDLHSNPSLDPESG
;
A
#
# COMPACT_ATOMS: atom_id res chain seq x y z
N MET A 1 30.55 13.74 -26.33
CA MET A 1 29.64 12.57 -26.50
C MET A 1 29.13 12.17 -25.12
N GLY A 2 27.98 12.70 -24.71
CA GLY A 2 27.43 12.49 -23.37
C GLY A 2 26.85 11.08 -23.21
N LYS A 3 27.11 10.44 -22.07
CA LYS A 3 26.46 9.20 -21.65
C LYS A 3 24.96 9.47 -21.45
N VAL A 4 24.15 8.97 -22.38
CA VAL A 4 22.70 9.05 -22.32
C VAL A 4 22.18 7.90 -21.45
N HIS A 5 21.45 8.21 -20.38
CA HIS A 5 20.72 7.21 -19.60
C HIS A 5 19.62 6.58 -20.48
N GLY A 6 19.52 5.25 -20.46
CA GLY A 6 18.63 4.49 -21.36
C GLY A 6 17.16 4.87 -21.16
N SER A 7 16.55 5.46 -22.18
CA SER A 7 15.12 5.76 -22.19
C SER A 7 14.26 4.50 -22.26
N LEU A 8 13.19 4.48 -21.47
CA LEU A 8 12.18 3.41 -21.41
C LEU A 8 11.55 3.10 -22.79
N ALA A 9 11.48 4.12 -23.66
CA ALA A 9 10.98 4.02 -25.04
C ALA A 9 11.81 3.11 -25.96
N ARG A 10 12.99 2.62 -25.53
CA ARG A 10 13.80 1.63 -26.27
C ARG A 10 13.71 0.20 -25.73
N ALA A 11 12.89 -0.08 -24.72
CA ALA A 11 12.76 -1.44 -24.18
C ALA A 11 12.29 -2.46 -25.25
N GLY A 12 11.51 -2.04 -26.25
CA GLY A 12 11.12 -2.89 -27.39
C GLY A 12 12.25 -3.15 -28.41
N LYS A 13 13.23 -2.24 -28.52
CA LYS A 13 14.31 -2.30 -29.52
C LYS A 13 15.47 -3.24 -29.12
N VAL A 14 15.60 -3.53 -27.82
CA VAL A 14 16.67 -4.41 -27.32
C VAL A 14 16.45 -5.87 -27.74
N LYS A 15 15.18 -6.32 -27.82
CA LYS A 15 14.83 -7.71 -28.18
C LYS A 15 15.10 -8.05 -29.65
N SER A 16 15.13 -7.04 -30.54
CA SER A 16 15.47 -7.21 -31.96
C SER A 16 16.95 -6.96 -32.28
N GLN A 17 17.72 -6.39 -31.34
CA GLN A 17 19.15 -6.11 -31.48
C GLN A 17 20.05 -7.23 -30.94
N THR A 18 19.56 -8.04 -30.00
CA THR A 18 20.30 -9.21 -29.49
C THR A 18 20.03 -10.44 -30.36
N PRO A 19 21.06 -11.20 -30.79
CA PRO A 19 20.84 -12.47 -31.49
C PRO A 19 19.96 -13.36 -30.61
N LYS A 20 18.93 -13.96 -31.21
CA LYS A 20 18.01 -14.85 -30.52
C LYS A 20 18.76 -16.12 -30.11
N VAL A 21 19.33 -16.11 -28.91
CA VAL A 21 20.01 -17.28 -28.34
C VAL A 21 18.94 -18.29 -27.91
N GLU A 22 19.00 -19.51 -28.46
CA GLU A 22 18.14 -20.60 -28.02
C GLU A 22 18.34 -20.87 -26.52
N PRO A 23 17.29 -21.22 -25.77
CA PRO A 23 17.40 -21.47 -24.34
C PRO A 23 18.47 -22.53 -24.05
N GLN A 24 19.63 -22.12 -23.52
CA GLN A 24 20.64 -23.08 -23.09
C GLN A 24 20.10 -23.90 -21.91
N GLU A 25 20.15 -25.22 -22.01
CA GLU A 25 19.77 -26.12 -20.93
C GLU A 25 20.65 -25.89 -19.70
N LYS A 26 20.13 -25.17 -18.71
CA LYS A 26 20.80 -24.99 -17.43
C LYS A 26 20.74 -26.31 -16.66
N LYS A 27 21.89 -26.96 -16.48
CA LYS A 27 22.00 -28.17 -15.67
C LYS A 27 21.51 -27.90 -14.25
N LYS A 28 20.52 -28.68 -13.80
CA LYS A 28 19.92 -28.54 -12.47
C LYS A 28 21.00 -28.70 -11.38
N THR A 29 21.05 -27.78 -10.43
CA THR A 29 21.95 -27.89 -9.29
C THR A 29 21.39 -28.94 -8.30
N PRO A 30 22.17 -29.95 -7.91
CA PRO A 30 21.68 -30.99 -7.01
C PRO A 30 21.37 -30.41 -5.62
N LYS A 31 20.17 -30.69 -5.11
CA LYS A 31 19.70 -30.32 -3.75
C LYS A 31 19.43 -31.58 -2.91
N GLY A 32 19.37 -31.42 -1.58
CA GLY A 32 19.02 -32.50 -0.66
C GLY A 32 20.00 -33.68 -0.65
N ARG A 33 19.47 -34.91 -0.78
CA ARG A 33 20.25 -36.17 -0.69
C ARG A 33 21.35 -36.26 -1.74
N ALA A 34 21.10 -35.80 -2.96
CA ALA A 34 22.08 -35.78 -4.04
C ALA A 34 23.27 -34.86 -3.70
N LYS A 35 23.01 -33.67 -3.12
CA LYS A 35 24.06 -32.74 -2.67
C LYS A 35 24.89 -33.33 -1.53
N LYS A 36 24.24 -34.01 -0.56
CA LYS A 36 24.93 -34.69 0.55
C LYS A 36 25.85 -35.80 0.03
N ARG A 37 25.40 -36.61 -0.94
CA ARG A 37 26.21 -37.67 -1.55
C ARG A 37 27.44 -37.10 -2.28
N ILE A 38 27.26 -36.07 -3.10
CA ILE A 38 28.38 -35.40 -3.80
C ILE A 38 29.39 -34.81 -2.81
N THR A 39 28.91 -34.22 -1.71
CA THR A 39 29.77 -33.63 -0.68
C THR A 39 30.56 -34.71 0.05
N TYR A 40 29.93 -35.85 0.38
CA TYR A 40 30.61 -36.99 0.98
C TYR A 40 31.68 -37.56 0.04
N THR A 41 31.34 -37.81 -1.23
CA THR A 41 32.29 -38.32 -2.22
C THR A 41 33.47 -37.38 -2.41
N ARG A 42 33.25 -36.06 -2.49
CA ARG A 42 34.34 -35.07 -2.60
C ARG A 42 35.21 -34.97 -1.34
N ARG A 43 34.63 -35.13 -0.15
CA ARG A 43 35.35 -34.94 1.12
C ARG A 43 36.08 -36.18 1.61
N PHE A 44 35.59 -37.37 1.26
CA PHE A 44 36.06 -38.61 1.87
C PHE A 44 36.46 -39.69 0.87
N VAL A 45 35.89 -39.70 -0.34
CA VAL A 45 36.16 -40.76 -1.34
C VAL A 45 37.17 -40.30 -2.39
N ASN A 46 37.07 -39.07 -2.88
CA ASN A 46 37.95 -38.52 -3.93
C ASN A 46 39.10 -37.67 -3.37
N VAL A 47 39.34 -37.68 -2.05
CA VAL A 47 40.53 -37.07 -1.47
C VAL A 47 41.70 -38.03 -1.71
N THR A 48 42.36 -37.88 -2.85
CA THR A 48 43.71 -38.39 -3.03
C THR A 48 44.64 -37.67 -2.06
N LEU A 49 45.50 -38.44 -1.38
CA LEU A 49 46.52 -37.97 -0.41
C LEU A 49 47.64 -37.17 -1.11
N THR A 50 47.33 -36.19 -1.95
CA THR A 50 48.34 -35.25 -2.45
C THR A 50 48.61 -34.21 -1.36
N GLY A 51 49.69 -34.47 -0.61
CA GLY A 51 50.15 -33.73 0.56
C GLY A 51 50.43 -32.24 0.32
N GLY A 52 49.40 -31.41 0.47
CA GLY A 52 49.52 -29.95 0.52
C GLY A 52 49.03 -29.41 1.86
N LYS A 53 49.96 -28.98 2.72
CA LYS A 53 49.74 -28.33 4.02
C LYS A 53 48.66 -27.22 3.94
N ARG A 54 47.57 -27.35 4.69
CA ARG A 54 46.65 -26.23 4.97
C ARG A 54 47.26 -25.36 6.07
N LYS A 55 47.55 -24.10 5.74
CA LYS A 55 48.07 -23.08 6.67
C LYS A 55 47.01 -22.74 7.74
N PRO A 56 47.34 -22.72 9.04
CA PRO A 56 46.42 -22.25 10.08
C PRO A 56 46.37 -20.71 10.08
N ILE A 57 45.16 -20.15 10.04
CA ILE A 57 44.92 -18.73 10.28
C ILE A 57 44.96 -18.50 11.79
N VAL A 58 45.92 -17.68 12.21
CA VAL A 58 46.11 -17.22 13.60
C VAL A 58 45.10 -16.11 13.88
N ALA A 59 44.26 -16.30 14.90
CA ALA A 59 43.55 -15.22 15.59
C ALA A 59 44.03 -15.19 17.04
N VAL A 60 44.81 -14.17 17.36
CA VAL A 60 45.31 -13.81 18.70
C VAL A 60 44.22 -13.03 19.43
N GLY A 61 43.97 -13.35 20.71
CA GLY A 61 43.49 -12.34 21.66
C GLY A 61 42.34 -12.71 22.60
N ARG A 62 42.56 -13.66 23.53
CA ARG A 62 42.29 -13.50 24.98
C ARG A 62 42.76 -14.75 25.74
N ARG A 63 43.61 -14.56 26.74
CA ARG A 63 44.02 -15.52 27.79
C ARG A 63 43.62 -14.91 29.17
N PRO A 64 43.96 -15.51 30.32
CA PRO A 64 43.38 -16.72 30.93
C PRO A 64 43.11 -16.52 32.45
N GLN A 65 42.47 -17.49 33.12
CA GLN A 65 42.52 -17.83 34.58
C GLN A 65 41.18 -18.52 34.93
N SER A 66 41.04 -19.49 35.82
CA SER A 66 41.95 -20.18 36.73
C SER A 66 41.25 -21.47 37.16
N THR A 67 42.06 -22.45 37.55
CA THR A 67 41.73 -23.70 38.24
C THR A 67 40.75 -23.55 39.41
N GLY A 68 39.78 -24.47 39.54
CA GLY A 68 39.03 -24.69 40.78
C GLY A 68 37.69 -25.42 40.64
N PHE A 69 37.73 -26.76 40.79
CA PHE A 69 36.62 -27.61 41.30
C PHE A 69 35.36 -27.82 40.42
N PRO A 70 34.66 -28.95 40.62
CA PRO A 70 34.19 -29.83 39.56
C PRO A 70 32.87 -29.34 38.98
N HIS A 71 32.71 -29.54 37.67
CA HIS A 71 31.44 -29.35 37.00
C HIS A 71 30.38 -30.23 37.68
N LYS A 72 29.38 -29.57 38.26
CA LYS A 72 28.18 -30.18 38.83
C LYS A 72 27.57 -31.17 37.85
N GLU A 73 27.32 -32.34 38.40
CA GLU A 73 26.55 -33.46 37.86
C GLU A 73 25.25 -32.96 37.21
N TYR A 74 25.18 -33.07 35.88
CA TYR A 74 23.91 -32.98 35.14
C TYR A 74 23.76 -34.16 34.17
N PHE A 75 24.41 -35.29 34.42
CA PHE A 75 24.14 -36.55 33.72
C PHE A 75 24.44 -37.76 34.62
N GLN A 76 23.59 -37.98 35.63
CA GLN A 76 23.25 -39.30 36.13
C GLN A 76 21.74 -39.48 35.89
N THR A 77 21.39 -40.09 34.75
CA THR A 77 20.96 -41.51 34.58
C THR A 77 19.44 -41.69 34.68
N PRO A 78 18.81 -42.05 33.55
CA PRO A 78 18.37 -43.44 33.44
C PRO A 78 19.01 -44.10 32.22
N GLY A 79 19.69 -45.23 32.45
CA GLY A 79 20.22 -46.08 31.37
C GLY A 79 21.71 -45.91 31.12
N GLN A 80 22.52 -46.20 32.13
CA GLN A 80 23.94 -46.54 31.99
C GLN A 80 24.05 -47.64 30.90
N SER A 81 24.62 -47.32 29.73
CA SER A 81 25.03 -48.38 28.81
C SER A 81 26.08 -49.21 29.55
N PRO A 82 25.93 -50.54 29.68
CA PRO A 82 26.92 -51.35 30.36
C PRO A 82 28.29 -51.11 29.73
N LEU A 83 29.33 -51.04 30.56
CA LEU A 83 30.70 -51.03 30.09
C LEU A 83 30.89 -52.20 29.09
N PRO A 84 31.64 -52.02 27.99
CA PRO A 84 31.88 -53.10 27.05
C PRO A 84 32.50 -54.27 27.81
N ASP A 85 31.85 -55.44 27.72
CA ASP A 85 32.26 -56.62 28.45
C ASP A 85 33.68 -57.00 28.03
N THR A 86 34.61 -57.04 28.99
CA THR A 86 36.05 -57.32 28.74
C THR A 86 36.38 -58.80 28.85
N THR A 87 35.37 -59.66 28.97
CA THR A 87 35.51 -61.11 28.95
C THR A 87 36.02 -61.58 27.57
N PRO A 88 36.93 -62.57 27.51
CA PRO A 88 37.38 -63.12 26.23
C PRO A 88 36.20 -63.70 25.46
N TYR A 89 36.09 -63.37 24.17
CA TYR A 89 35.04 -63.88 23.29
C TYR A 89 34.99 -65.42 23.34
N ASN A 90 33.88 -65.95 23.85
CA ASN A 90 33.60 -67.37 23.87
C ASN A 90 32.70 -67.72 22.67
N PRO A 91 33.20 -68.42 21.65
CA PRO A 91 32.43 -68.73 20.43
C PRO A 91 31.22 -69.65 20.67
N ASN A 92 31.07 -70.23 21.86
CA ASN A 92 29.98 -71.15 22.19
C ASN A 92 28.85 -70.52 23.04
N GLU A 93 28.86 -69.20 23.28
CA GLU A 93 27.74 -68.53 23.97
C GLU A 93 26.56 -68.25 23.02
N PRO A 94 25.31 -68.59 23.40
CA PRO A 94 24.14 -68.23 22.62
C PRO A 94 23.92 -66.71 22.65
N ILE A 95 23.82 -66.10 21.46
CA ILE A 95 23.53 -64.67 21.30
C ILE A 95 22.23 -64.34 22.03
N GLN A 96 22.28 -63.48 23.06
CA GLN A 96 21.07 -62.95 23.70
C GLN A 96 20.34 -62.03 22.72
N SER A 97 19.25 -62.51 22.12
CA SER A 97 18.33 -61.68 21.36
C SER A 97 17.43 -60.92 22.33
N PHE A 98 17.63 -59.61 22.45
CA PHE A 98 16.63 -58.76 23.11
C PHE A 98 15.36 -58.79 22.26
N PRO A 99 14.16 -59.00 22.85
CA PRO A 99 12.93 -58.88 22.10
C PRO A 99 12.81 -57.44 21.61
N VAL A 100 13.00 -57.23 20.31
CA VAL A 100 12.60 -55.98 19.66
C VAL A 100 11.09 -55.97 19.78
N ALA A 101 10.55 -55.25 20.76
CA ALA A 101 9.12 -55.04 20.85
C ALA A 101 8.67 -54.44 19.51
N GLU A 102 7.98 -55.25 18.70
CA GLU A 102 7.41 -54.80 17.44
C GLU A 102 6.38 -53.72 17.78
N ARG A 103 6.82 -52.46 17.74
CA ARG A 103 5.93 -51.31 17.96
C ARG A 103 4.90 -51.34 16.85
N SER A 104 3.67 -51.70 17.22
CA SER A 104 2.60 -52.02 16.27
C SER A 104 2.44 -50.91 15.23
N TRP A 105 2.40 -51.31 13.96
CA TRP A 105 2.20 -50.37 12.85
C TRP A 105 0.88 -49.59 13.03
N LEU A 106 -0.11 -50.23 13.65
CA LEU A 106 -1.40 -49.65 14.02
C LEU A 106 -1.23 -48.46 14.97
N ALA A 107 -0.38 -48.54 16.00
CA ALA A 107 -0.17 -47.42 16.93
C ALA A 107 0.48 -46.20 16.25
N ARG A 108 1.33 -46.42 15.23
CA ARG A 108 1.90 -45.34 14.41
C ARG A 108 0.87 -44.75 13.45
N GLY A 109 0.04 -45.60 12.84
CA GLY A 109 -1.07 -45.20 11.97
C GLY A 109 -2.10 -44.35 12.70
N PHE A 110 -2.56 -44.80 13.87
CA PHE A 110 -3.52 -44.06 14.70
C PHE A 110 -3.01 -42.70 15.13
N ARG A 111 -1.74 -42.59 15.54
CA ARG A 111 -1.14 -41.30 15.88
C ARG A 111 -1.08 -40.36 14.68
N SER A 112 -0.73 -40.88 13.50
CA SER A 112 -0.69 -40.07 12.28
C SER A 112 -2.09 -39.60 11.86
N VAL A 113 -3.10 -40.46 11.96
CA VAL A 113 -4.50 -40.11 11.67
C VAL A 113 -5.01 -39.07 12.68
N LEU A 114 -4.71 -39.23 13.96
CA LEU A 114 -5.10 -38.26 14.99
C LEU A 114 -4.51 -36.87 14.72
N TRP A 115 -3.23 -36.78 14.38
CA TRP A 115 -2.62 -35.50 14.00
C TRP A 115 -3.17 -34.95 12.69
N ALA A 116 -3.43 -35.80 11.69
CA ALA A 116 -4.02 -35.38 10.43
C ALA A 116 -5.43 -34.81 10.62
N VAL A 117 -6.25 -35.45 11.47
CA VAL A 117 -7.60 -34.97 11.81
C VAL A 117 -7.52 -33.69 12.63
N LEU A 118 -6.63 -33.59 13.63
CA LEU A 118 -6.50 -32.40 14.46
C LEU A 118 -6.04 -31.19 13.65
N PHE A 119 -4.95 -31.31 12.89
CA PHE A 119 -4.46 -30.21 12.05
C PHE A 119 -5.37 -29.95 10.85
N GLY A 120 -6.06 -30.97 10.33
CA GLY A 120 -7.09 -30.79 9.31
C GLY A 120 -8.29 -30.01 9.84
N ALA A 121 -8.79 -30.34 11.03
CA ALA A 121 -9.90 -29.64 11.67
C ALA A 121 -9.51 -28.21 12.08
N ILE A 122 -8.31 -27.99 12.61
CA ILE A 122 -7.80 -26.64 12.88
C ILE A 122 -7.64 -25.87 11.58
N GLY A 123 -7.08 -26.48 10.54
CA GLY A 123 -6.91 -25.85 9.23
C GLY A 123 -8.24 -25.47 8.57
N ILE A 124 -9.25 -26.35 8.64
CA ILE A 124 -10.61 -26.08 8.15
C ILE A 124 -11.28 -25.02 9.02
N GLY A 125 -11.21 -25.10 10.35
CA GLY A 125 -11.82 -24.11 11.24
C GLY A 125 -11.21 -22.73 11.09
N THR A 126 -9.88 -22.65 10.98
CA THR A 126 -9.15 -21.39 10.77
C THR A 126 -9.38 -20.85 9.36
N GLY A 127 -9.36 -21.72 8.34
CA GLY A 127 -9.64 -21.33 6.96
C GLY A 127 -11.09 -20.89 6.77
N ALA A 128 -12.05 -21.62 7.35
CA ALA A 128 -13.46 -21.27 7.24
C ALA A 128 -13.80 -20.00 8.03
N GLY A 129 -13.30 -19.89 9.26
CA GLY A 129 -13.59 -18.77 10.17
C GLY A 129 -12.87 -17.46 9.83
N LEU A 130 -11.69 -17.51 9.21
CA LEU A 130 -10.93 -16.30 8.85
C LEU A 130 -11.02 -15.92 7.36
N VAL A 131 -11.38 -16.85 6.46
CA VAL A 131 -11.30 -16.61 5.01
C VAL A 131 -12.64 -16.81 4.29
N THR A 132 -13.66 -17.46 4.89
CA THR A 132 -14.85 -17.83 4.10
C THR A 132 -16.16 -17.17 4.49
N TRP A 133 -16.49 -16.89 5.75
CA TRP A 133 -17.89 -16.51 6.00
C TRP A 133 -18.28 -15.13 5.42
N GLU A 134 -17.43 -14.11 5.60
CA GLU A 134 -17.63 -12.78 4.99
C GLU A 134 -17.32 -12.80 3.48
N TYR A 135 -16.28 -13.54 3.08
CA TYR A 135 -15.70 -13.49 1.74
C TYR A 135 -16.40 -14.40 0.71
N LEU A 136 -17.12 -15.43 1.15
CA LEU A 136 -17.82 -16.41 0.31
C LEU A 136 -19.33 -16.16 0.18
N GLN A 137 -19.88 -15.10 0.77
CA GLN A 137 -21.28 -14.75 0.48
C GLN A 137 -21.45 -14.60 -1.04
N PRO A 138 -22.43 -15.28 -1.65
CA PRO A 138 -22.68 -15.12 -3.08
C PRO A 138 -22.92 -13.64 -3.35
N GLN A 139 -22.21 -13.11 -4.33
CA GLN A 139 -22.30 -11.69 -4.67
C GLN A 139 -23.73 -11.36 -5.04
N PHE A 140 -24.29 -10.29 -4.44
CA PHE A 140 -25.59 -9.77 -4.85
C PHE A 140 -25.51 -9.33 -6.33
N GLU A 141 -26.56 -9.66 -7.09
CA GLU A 141 -26.65 -9.24 -8.48
C GLU A 141 -26.73 -7.70 -8.52
N PRO A 142 -25.97 -7.00 -9.39
CA PRO A 142 -26.04 -5.55 -9.49
C PRO A 142 -27.48 -5.06 -9.72
N GLY A 143 -27.98 -4.20 -8.84
CA GLY A 143 -29.36 -3.71 -8.91
C GLY A 143 -30.43 -4.66 -8.35
N SER A 144 -30.04 -5.74 -7.66
CA SER A 144 -30.91 -6.47 -6.74
C SER A 144 -31.37 -5.57 -5.58
N PRO A 145 -32.52 -5.86 -4.94
CA PRO A 145 -32.97 -5.07 -3.80
C PRO A 145 -31.95 -5.08 -2.64
N GLU A 146 -31.23 -6.18 -2.44
CA GLU A 146 -30.19 -6.28 -1.42
C GLU A 146 -28.97 -5.37 -1.74
N ASP A 147 -28.57 -5.27 -3.01
CA ASP A 147 -27.50 -4.36 -3.43
C ASP A 147 -27.89 -2.88 -3.24
N ALA A 148 -29.17 -2.56 -3.42
CA ALA A 148 -29.71 -1.23 -3.15
C ALA A 148 -29.74 -0.92 -1.65
N GLU A 149 -30.13 -1.88 -0.79
CA GLU A 149 -30.10 -1.73 0.68
C GLU A 149 -28.68 -1.44 1.19
N ILE A 150 -27.68 -2.18 0.71
CA ILE A 150 -26.27 -1.93 1.07
C ILE A 150 -25.82 -0.54 0.60
N PHE A 151 -26.26 -0.12 -0.60
CA PHE A 151 -25.91 1.19 -1.10
C PHE A 151 -26.53 2.32 -0.26
N GLU A 152 -27.78 2.15 0.19
CA GLU A 152 -28.42 3.08 1.12
C GLU A 152 -27.69 3.13 2.46
N GLU A 153 -27.32 1.97 3.03
CA GLU A 153 -26.52 1.89 4.26
C GLU A 153 -25.18 2.62 4.14
N ILE A 154 -24.48 2.49 3.00
CA ILE A 154 -23.22 3.20 2.73
C ILE A 154 -23.46 4.71 2.64
N ILE A 155 -24.55 5.15 2.01
CA ILE A 155 -24.90 6.57 1.94
C ILE A 155 -25.19 7.12 3.33
N ASP A 156 -25.90 6.37 4.16
CA ASP A 156 -26.19 6.76 5.54
C ASP A 156 -24.92 6.81 6.37
N THR A 157 -24.03 5.84 6.23
CA THR A 157 -22.68 5.86 6.84
C THR A 157 -21.91 7.11 6.44
N LEU A 158 -21.94 7.51 5.17
CA LEU A 158 -21.30 8.74 4.70
C LEU A 158 -22.00 10.02 5.19
N ASN A 159 -23.31 9.97 5.43
CA ASN A 159 -24.08 11.09 5.95
C ASN A 159 -23.84 11.33 7.43
N GLU A 160 -23.75 10.26 8.21
CA GLU A 160 -23.54 10.25 9.67
C GLU A 160 -22.06 10.30 10.04
N HIS A 161 -21.16 10.26 9.05
CA HIS A 161 -19.74 10.37 9.28
C HIS A 161 -19.42 11.71 9.98
N PRO A 162 -18.62 11.74 11.06
CA PRO A 162 -18.37 12.95 11.85
C PRO A 162 -17.87 14.13 11.01
N VAL A 163 -16.97 13.86 10.05
CA VAL A 163 -16.48 14.88 9.11
C VAL A 163 -17.62 15.49 8.29
N ALA A 164 -18.58 14.70 7.82
CA ALA A 164 -19.70 15.23 7.04
C ALA A 164 -20.64 16.09 7.91
N GLU A 165 -20.89 15.67 9.15
CA GLU A 165 -21.70 16.44 10.10
C GLU A 165 -21.04 17.79 10.45
N ASP A 166 -19.75 17.75 10.80
CA ASP A 166 -18.96 18.93 11.12
C ASP A 166 -18.91 19.92 9.94
N LEU A 167 -18.66 19.44 8.71
CA LEU A 167 -18.62 20.29 7.52
C LEU A 167 -19.98 20.95 7.24
N ARG A 168 -21.08 20.23 7.44
CA ARG A 168 -22.43 20.81 7.31
C ARG A 168 -22.72 21.83 8.40
N ALA A 169 -22.28 21.57 9.64
CA ALA A 169 -22.43 22.51 10.75
C ALA A 169 -21.63 23.80 10.51
N ASP A 170 -20.44 23.69 9.91
CA ASP A 170 -19.58 24.80 9.51
C ASP A 170 -20.07 25.54 8.24
N GLY A 171 -21.17 25.10 7.64
CA GLY A 171 -21.79 25.76 6.49
C GLY A 171 -21.08 25.51 5.15
N TRP A 172 -20.36 24.40 5.01
CA TRP A 172 -19.83 23.96 3.73
C TRP A 172 -20.95 23.59 2.77
N ILE A 173 -20.71 23.80 1.47
CA ILE A 173 -21.70 23.52 0.44
C ILE A 173 -21.47 22.12 -0.10
N GLU A 174 -22.41 21.21 0.13
CA GLU A 174 -22.41 19.86 -0.44
C GLU A 174 -22.69 19.94 -1.96
N ASP A 175 -21.86 19.27 -2.75
CA ASP A 175 -22.02 19.18 -4.20
C ASP A 175 -22.95 18.02 -4.56
N GLU A 176 -24.01 18.31 -5.30
CA GLU A 176 -25.02 17.32 -5.72
C GLU A 176 -24.54 16.43 -6.87
N PHE A 177 -23.32 16.62 -7.37
CA PHE A 177 -22.79 15.95 -8.55
C PHE A 177 -22.93 14.42 -8.54
N TYR A 178 -22.64 13.77 -7.40
CA TYR A 178 -22.71 12.31 -7.26
C TYR A 178 -24.12 11.77 -6.99
N THR A 179 -25.12 12.65 -6.87
CA THR A 179 -26.50 12.21 -6.69
C THR A 179 -27.07 11.64 -8.00
N PRO A 180 -27.96 10.63 -7.92
CA PRO A 180 -28.56 10.01 -9.12
C PRO A 180 -29.29 10.98 -10.04
N ARG A 181 -29.74 12.14 -9.52
CA ARG A 181 -30.46 13.17 -10.27
C ARG A 181 -29.59 13.93 -11.28
N PHE A 182 -28.26 13.93 -11.09
CA PHE A 182 -27.31 14.73 -11.85
C PHE A 182 -26.41 13.92 -12.80
N ARG A 183 -26.90 12.80 -13.35
CA ARG A 183 -26.30 12.14 -14.54
C ARG A 183 -26.49 12.98 -15.81
N ARG A 184 -26.09 14.25 -15.79
CA ARG A 184 -26.21 15.22 -16.90
C ARG A 184 -25.06 15.13 -17.89
N SER A 185 -23.97 14.46 -17.52
CA SER A 185 -22.78 14.36 -18.35
C SER A 185 -22.81 13.03 -19.10
N GLY A 186 -22.62 13.08 -20.42
CA GLY A 186 -22.66 11.88 -21.28
C GLY A 186 -21.59 10.84 -20.89
N PRO A 187 -21.70 9.60 -21.39
CA PRO A 187 -20.75 8.53 -21.08
C PRO A 187 -19.30 8.95 -21.33
N GLY A 188 -18.41 8.73 -20.36
CA GLY A 188 -16.96 8.96 -20.51
C GLY A 188 -16.48 10.35 -20.13
N SER A 189 -17.32 11.13 -19.45
CA SER A 189 -16.95 12.47 -18.97
C SER A 189 -16.46 12.49 -17.52
N ASN A 190 -16.76 11.46 -16.74
CA ASN A 190 -16.33 11.34 -15.34
C ASN A 190 -15.73 9.95 -15.10
N LEU A 191 -14.54 9.90 -14.51
CA LEU A 191 -13.82 8.65 -14.32
C LEU A 191 -14.53 7.75 -13.30
N ILE A 192 -14.93 8.33 -12.16
CA ILE A 192 -15.48 7.56 -11.03
C ILE A 192 -16.98 7.36 -11.14
N GLN A 193 -17.72 8.43 -11.42
CA GLN A 193 -19.20 8.38 -11.44
C GLN A 193 -19.75 7.34 -12.41
N ASP A 194 -19.10 7.18 -13.58
CA ASP A 194 -19.59 6.29 -14.63
C ASP A 194 -19.16 4.82 -14.43
N ASN A 195 -17.94 4.59 -13.93
CA ASN A 195 -17.31 3.26 -13.99
C ASN A 195 -17.02 2.62 -12.62
N LEU A 196 -16.82 3.43 -11.58
CA LEU A 196 -16.43 2.96 -10.25
C LEU A 196 -17.50 3.19 -9.19
N MET A 197 -18.59 3.90 -9.51
CA MET A 197 -19.63 4.19 -8.53
C MET A 197 -20.50 2.96 -8.24
N GLY A 198 -20.78 2.75 -6.97
CA GLY A 198 -21.67 1.68 -6.50
C GLY A 198 -21.22 1.14 -5.14
N PRO A 199 -22.05 0.30 -4.49
CA PRO A 199 -21.78 -0.20 -3.15
C PRO A 199 -20.47 -0.99 -3.05
N ARG A 200 -20.09 -1.67 -4.14
CA ARG A 200 -18.86 -2.47 -4.21
C ARG A 200 -17.63 -1.66 -4.64
N GLY A 201 -17.85 -0.54 -5.30
CA GLY A 201 -16.82 0.28 -5.93
C GLY A 201 -16.38 1.40 -5.00
N VAL A 202 -16.76 2.64 -5.34
CA VAL A 202 -16.53 3.82 -4.51
C VAL A 202 -17.83 4.63 -4.43
N VAL A 203 -18.12 5.18 -3.25
CA VAL A 203 -19.21 6.14 -3.07
C VAL A 203 -18.61 7.45 -2.56
N ILE A 204 -18.93 8.56 -3.22
CA ILE A 204 -18.32 9.87 -2.94
C ILE A 204 -19.38 10.88 -2.54
N LYS A 205 -19.07 11.67 -1.51
CA LYS A 205 -19.68 12.98 -1.24
C LYS A 205 -18.63 14.07 -1.37
N ALA A 206 -18.98 15.18 -2.00
CA ALA A 206 -18.07 16.30 -2.18
C ALA A 206 -18.62 17.54 -1.48
N PHE A 207 -17.72 18.30 -0.87
CA PHE A 207 -17.98 19.54 -0.17
C PHE A 207 -17.03 20.61 -0.70
N ARG A 208 -17.55 21.82 -0.91
CA ARG A 208 -16.74 22.99 -1.24
C ARG A 208 -16.92 24.06 -0.19
N HIS A 209 -15.83 24.72 0.15
CA HIS A 209 -15.86 25.82 1.09
C HIS A 209 -16.47 27.07 0.42
N PRO A 210 -17.30 27.87 1.13
CA PRO A 210 -18.02 29.00 0.52
C PRO A 210 -17.14 30.21 0.18
N VAL A 211 -16.09 30.47 0.97
CA VAL A 211 -15.23 31.66 0.84
C VAL A 211 -13.82 31.29 0.35
N MET A 212 -13.12 30.47 1.13
CA MET A 212 -11.81 29.93 0.76
C MET A 212 -11.93 28.85 -0.32
N GLN A 213 -10.91 28.73 -1.16
CA GLN A 213 -10.85 27.76 -2.25
C GLN A 213 -10.37 26.40 -1.71
N TYR A 214 -11.22 25.72 -0.94
CA TYR A 214 -10.98 24.35 -0.46
C TYR A 214 -12.08 23.41 -0.98
N THR A 215 -11.65 22.22 -1.39
CA THR A 215 -12.55 21.11 -1.74
C THR A 215 -12.23 19.93 -0.85
N ILE A 216 -13.27 19.30 -0.29
CA ILE A 216 -13.15 18.06 0.50
C ILE A 216 -14.04 17.00 -0.12
N LEU A 217 -13.51 15.81 -0.35
CA LEU A 217 -14.28 14.63 -0.75
C LEU A 217 -14.25 13.61 0.38
N LEU A 218 -15.41 13.05 0.72
CA LEU A 218 -15.51 11.84 1.52
C LEU A 218 -15.75 10.68 0.56
N ALA A 219 -14.86 9.71 0.57
CA ALA A 219 -14.91 8.55 -0.30
C ALA A 219 -14.96 7.26 0.52
N PHE A 220 -16.07 6.54 0.44
CA PHE A 220 -16.17 5.17 0.93
C PHE A 220 -15.56 4.22 -0.12
N THR A 221 -14.60 3.40 0.30
CA THR A 221 -13.97 2.39 -0.56
C THR A 221 -14.63 1.04 -0.35
N GLY A 222 -15.25 0.45 -1.38
CA GLY A 222 -15.83 -0.88 -1.29
C GLY A 222 -14.80 -2.02 -1.39
N PHE A 223 -15.25 -3.26 -1.20
CA PHE A 223 -14.36 -4.43 -1.24
C PHE A 223 -13.94 -4.83 -2.67
N ALA A 224 -14.63 -4.38 -3.73
CA ALA A 224 -14.25 -4.71 -5.09
C ALA A 224 -13.07 -3.88 -5.63
N VAL A 225 -12.64 -2.84 -4.90
CA VAL A 225 -11.48 -2.00 -5.26
C VAL A 225 -10.17 -2.47 -4.64
N GLU A 226 -10.13 -3.67 -4.05
CA GLU A 226 -8.90 -4.26 -3.51
C GLU A 226 -7.89 -4.64 -4.60
N GLY A 227 -6.61 -4.35 -4.35
CA GLY A 227 -5.51 -4.76 -5.22
C GLY A 227 -4.62 -5.83 -4.59
N TRP A 228 -4.39 -5.73 -3.28
CA TRP A 228 -3.73 -6.71 -2.43
C TRP A 228 -4.73 -7.01 -1.29
N PRO A 229 -4.85 -8.25 -0.78
CA PRO A 229 -5.86 -8.59 0.23
C PRO A 229 -5.98 -7.56 1.36
N ASP A 230 -7.16 -6.99 1.64
CA ASP A 230 -7.29 -5.96 2.71
C ASP A 230 -6.48 -4.66 2.42
N THR A 231 -6.26 -4.34 1.14
CA THR A 231 -5.64 -3.09 0.69
C THR A 231 -6.20 -2.63 -0.64
N VAL A 232 -6.70 -1.40 -0.68
CA VAL A 232 -7.24 -0.75 -1.87
C VAL A 232 -6.17 -0.66 -2.96
N HIS A 233 -6.57 -0.93 -4.20
CA HIS A 233 -5.70 -0.87 -5.36
C HIS A 233 -5.16 0.55 -5.58
N GLY A 234 -3.84 0.69 -5.77
CA GLY A 234 -3.21 2.00 -5.96
C GLY A 234 -3.79 2.81 -7.13
N GLY A 235 -4.21 2.15 -8.22
CA GLY A 235 -4.89 2.82 -9.33
C GLY A 235 -6.26 3.40 -8.98
N VAL A 236 -6.97 2.82 -7.99
CA VAL A 236 -8.24 3.37 -7.50
C VAL A 236 -7.98 4.59 -6.63
N ILE A 237 -6.96 4.54 -5.77
CA ILE A 237 -6.49 5.71 -5.00
C ILE A 237 -6.08 6.83 -5.96
N ALA A 238 -5.36 6.51 -7.03
CA ALA A 238 -4.99 7.48 -8.06
C ALA A 238 -6.22 8.10 -8.74
N SER A 239 -7.21 7.28 -9.08
CA SER A 239 -8.46 7.74 -9.67
C SER A 239 -9.20 8.70 -8.73
N LEU A 240 -9.25 8.39 -7.43
CA LEU A 240 -9.84 9.25 -6.40
C LEU A 240 -9.15 10.60 -6.29
N MET A 241 -7.82 10.61 -6.32
CA MET A 241 -7.04 11.84 -6.27
C MET A 241 -7.24 12.70 -7.53
N ILE A 242 -7.31 12.07 -8.71
CA ILE A 242 -7.56 12.77 -9.98
C ILE A 242 -8.97 13.36 -9.97
N GLU A 243 -9.97 12.61 -9.51
CA GLU A 243 -11.34 13.10 -9.39
C GLU A 243 -11.41 14.28 -8.41
N ALA A 244 -10.76 14.20 -7.25
CA ALA A 244 -10.71 15.30 -6.28
C ALA A 244 -10.07 16.57 -6.89
N ALA A 245 -8.97 16.41 -7.61
CA ALA A 245 -8.30 17.50 -8.33
C ALA A 245 -9.21 18.12 -9.39
N GLN A 246 -9.88 17.31 -10.19
CA GLN A 246 -10.79 17.79 -11.24
C GLN A 246 -12.00 18.51 -10.64
N ARG A 247 -12.57 18.02 -9.54
CA ARG A 247 -13.65 18.71 -8.80
C ARG A 247 -13.20 20.06 -8.29
N HIS A 248 -12.00 20.13 -7.73
CA HIS A 248 -11.44 21.38 -7.24
C HIS A 248 -11.27 22.43 -8.34
N LEU A 249 -10.73 22.02 -9.49
CA LEU A 249 -10.61 22.90 -10.66
C LEU A 249 -11.96 23.37 -11.18
N ASN A 250 -12.92 22.45 -11.29
CA ASN A 250 -14.27 22.78 -11.76
C ASN A 250 -15.03 23.72 -10.82
N ASN A 251 -14.80 23.61 -9.51
CA ASN A 251 -15.48 24.44 -8.50
C ASN A 251 -14.93 25.88 -8.45
N PHE A 252 -13.62 26.07 -8.59
CA PHE A 252 -12.98 27.37 -8.31
C PHE A 252 -12.25 28.00 -9.51
N TYR A 253 -11.86 27.22 -10.52
CA TYR A 253 -10.94 27.69 -11.57
C TYR A 253 -11.48 27.50 -13.00
N ARG A 254 -12.72 27.03 -13.16
CA ARG A 254 -13.35 26.80 -14.48
C ARG A 254 -13.32 28.00 -15.43
N ASN A 255 -13.41 29.21 -14.88
CA ASN A 255 -13.44 30.45 -15.66
C ASN A 255 -12.04 31.01 -15.98
N ARG A 256 -10.96 30.42 -15.44
CA ARG A 256 -9.60 30.97 -15.49
C ARG A 256 -8.76 30.48 -16.68
N ALA A 257 -9.41 29.98 -17.74
CA ALA A 257 -8.74 29.36 -18.90
C ALA A 257 -7.72 28.25 -18.51
N ILE A 258 -7.86 27.67 -17.32
CA ILE A 258 -7.05 26.54 -16.87
C ILE A 258 -7.53 25.28 -17.61
N PRO A 259 -6.63 24.51 -18.23
CA PRO A 259 -7.02 23.29 -18.94
C PRO A 259 -7.65 22.28 -17.98
N ASP A 260 -8.74 21.65 -18.41
CA ASP A 260 -9.35 20.55 -17.67
C ASP A 260 -8.43 19.32 -17.69
N ILE A 261 -8.44 18.54 -16.60
CA ILE A 261 -7.64 17.31 -16.50
C ILE A 261 -8.34 16.25 -17.35
N THR A 262 -8.01 16.22 -18.63
CA THR A 262 -8.53 15.22 -19.58
C THR A 262 -7.46 14.19 -19.88
N LEU A 263 -7.83 12.91 -19.86
CA LEU A 263 -6.94 11.78 -20.15
C LEU A 263 -6.59 11.64 -21.63
N ASP A 264 -7.37 12.27 -22.52
CA ASP A 264 -7.42 11.83 -23.91
C ASP A 264 -6.62 12.66 -24.92
N GLN A 265 -6.25 13.92 -24.65
CA GLN A 265 -5.70 14.76 -25.75
C GLN A 265 -4.55 15.73 -25.40
N ASN A 266 -4.30 16.07 -24.14
CA ASN A 266 -3.24 17.01 -23.75
C ASN A 266 -2.32 16.46 -22.64
N GLN A 267 -1.61 15.35 -22.91
CA GLN A 267 -0.65 14.78 -21.95
C GLN A 267 0.54 15.70 -21.60
N GLU A 268 0.74 16.79 -22.36
CA GLU A 268 1.78 17.80 -22.10
C GLU A 268 1.30 18.94 -21.18
N ALA A 269 0.00 19.01 -20.85
CA ALA A 269 -0.58 20.13 -20.10
C ALA A 269 -0.61 19.93 -18.58
N TRP A 270 -0.38 18.71 -18.07
CA TRP A 270 -0.41 18.46 -16.64
C TRP A 270 0.46 17.29 -16.20
N THR A 271 0.99 17.39 -14.99
CA THR A 271 1.75 16.35 -14.30
C THR A 271 1.04 16.00 -13.00
N PHE A 272 0.86 14.70 -12.75
CA PHE A 272 0.23 14.18 -11.55
C PHE A 272 1.17 13.19 -10.88
N ASN A 273 1.72 13.57 -9.72
CA ASN A 273 2.63 12.72 -8.95
C ASN A 273 1.95 12.27 -7.67
N ILE A 274 1.96 10.97 -7.38
CA ILE A 274 1.32 10.40 -6.19
C ILE A 274 2.35 9.67 -5.35
N ASP A 275 2.47 10.13 -4.12
CA ASP A 275 3.22 9.49 -3.07
C ASP A 275 2.30 8.66 -2.17
N TYR A 276 2.35 7.34 -2.30
CA TYR A 276 1.67 6.42 -1.38
C TYR A 276 2.50 6.28 -0.09
N LYS A 277 1.90 6.57 1.06
CA LYS A 277 2.56 6.51 2.37
C LYS A 277 2.08 5.32 3.20
N THR A 278 0.77 5.18 3.39
CA THR A 278 0.15 4.09 4.15
C THR A 278 -0.95 3.41 3.33
N PRO A 279 -1.15 2.09 3.51
CA PRO A 279 -2.21 1.38 2.79
C PRO A 279 -3.59 1.89 3.24
N MET A 280 -4.50 2.01 2.29
CA MET A 280 -5.92 2.25 2.56
C MET A 280 -6.63 0.89 2.61
N ARG A 281 -7.52 0.69 3.58
CA ARG A 281 -8.34 -0.49 3.74
C ARG A 281 -9.66 -0.34 2.97
N PRO A 282 -10.22 -1.43 2.44
CA PRO A 282 -11.58 -1.46 1.95
C PRO A 282 -12.57 -1.44 3.13
N GLY A 283 -13.78 -0.93 2.89
CA GLY A 283 -14.86 -0.79 3.88
C GLY A 283 -14.74 0.44 4.77
N GLU A 284 -13.77 1.33 4.54
CA GLU A 284 -13.55 2.55 5.33
C GLU A 284 -13.87 3.81 4.53
N VAL A 285 -14.11 4.91 5.25
CA VAL A 285 -14.33 6.24 4.67
C VAL A 285 -13.04 7.03 4.76
N TYR A 286 -12.60 7.57 3.63
CA TYR A 286 -11.42 8.41 3.55
C TYR A 286 -11.79 9.84 3.17
N THR A 287 -11.15 10.80 3.83
CA THR A 287 -11.30 12.23 3.55
C THR A 287 -10.15 12.68 2.64
N ILE A 288 -10.49 13.20 1.46
CA ILE A 288 -9.54 13.76 0.51
C ILE A 288 -9.66 15.28 0.55
N ILE A 289 -8.61 15.95 1.02
CA ILE A 289 -8.56 17.40 1.17
C ILE A 289 -7.74 17.99 0.02
N VAL A 290 -8.30 18.98 -0.67
CA VAL A 290 -7.63 19.74 -1.74
C VAL A 290 -7.54 21.21 -1.34
N PRO A 291 -6.37 21.68 -0.84
CA PRO A 291 -6.10 23.09 -0.60
C PRO A 291 -6.04 23.93 -1.88
N PRO A 292 -6.11 25.27 -1.77
CA PRO A 292 -5.98 26.17 -2.91
C PRO A 292 -4.63 26.01 -3.61
N GLY A 293 -4.66 26.15 -4.93
CA GLY A 293 -3.45 26.18 -5.73
C GLY A 293 -2.81 27.57 -5.84
N ALA A 294 -1.52 27.57 -6.14
CA ALA A 294 -0.75 28.77 -6.39
C ALA A 294 -0.03 28.67 -7.73
N PHE A 295 0.16 29.81 -8.38
CA PHE A 295 1.01 29.91 -9.55
C PHE A 295 2.48 29.95 -9.11
N THR A 296 3.33 29.23 -9.82
CA THR A 296 4.78 29.28 -9.62
C THR A 296 5.42 30.15 -10.68
N ASP A 297 6.28 31.07 -10.26
CA ASP A 297 7.10 31.86 -11.17
C ASP A 297 8.06 30.95 -11.96
N GLY A 298 7.78 30.77 -13.25
CA GLY A 298 8.69 30.20 -14.24
C GLY A 298 9.16 31.27 -15.21
N ASP A 299 10.19 30.97 -16.02
CA ASP A 299 10.54 31.81 -17.17
C ASP A 299 9.27 32.05 -18.03
N ALA A 300 9.12 33.25 -18.60
CA ALA A 300 7.88 33.83 -19.16
C ALA A 300 7.05 32.97 -20.17
N GLU A 301 7.51 31.79 -20.55
CA GLU A 301 6.82 30.80 -21.40
C GLU A 301 6.28 29.57 -20.64
N GLN A 302 6.61 29.37 -19.35
CA GLN A 302 6.21 28.19 -18.55
C GLN A 302 5.65 28.60 -17.19
N VAL A 303 4.50 29.25 -17.18
CA VAL A 303 3.76 29.47 -15.92
C VAL A 303 3.00 28.21 -15.56
N ALA A 304 3.23 27.68 -14.36
CA ALA A 304 2.58 26.48 -13.88
C ALA A 304 1.67 26.79 -12.68
N PHE A 305 0.51 26.16 -12.64
CA PHE A 305 -0.42 26.19 -11.52
C PHE A 305 -0.28 24.91 -10.72
N ARG A 306 0.01 25.01 -9.42
CA ARG A 306 0.30 23.86 -8.57
C ARG A 306 -0.60 23.81 -7.35
N PHE A 307 -1.07 22.62 -7.02
CA PHE A 307 -1.79 22.33 -5.79
C PHE A 307 -1.55 20.87 -5.37
N ALA A 308 -2.00 20.52 -4.16
CA ALA A 308 -1.88 19.17 -3.63
C ALA A 308 -3.26 18.60 -3.30
N ALA A 309 -3.38 17.28 -3.25
CA ALA A 309 -4.50 16.55 -2.68
C ALA A 309 -3.99 15.55 -1.64
N LEU A 310 -4.66 15.49 -0.48
CA LEU A 310 -4.26 14.70 0.67
C LEU A 310 -5.37 13.71 1.02
N ALA A 311 -5.14 12.40 0.91
CA ALA A 311 -6.08 11.40 1.41
C ALA A 311 -5.71 11.02 2.84
N MET A 312 -6.68 11.11 3.74
CA MET A 312 -6.50 10.92 5.17
C MET A 312 -7.68 10.13 5.73
N ASP A 313 -7.42 9.30 6.74
CA ASP A 313 -8.43 8.76 7.64
C ASP A 313 -8.64 9.80 8.75
N LEU A 314 -9.81 10.44 8.80
CA LEU A 314 -10.10 11.54 9.73
C LEU A 314 -11.38 11.27 10.50
N ASP A 315 -11.28 11.32 11.83
CA ASP A 315 -12.42 11.19 12.74
C ASP A 315 -13.16 12.53 12.98
N THR A 316 -12.60 13.66 12.53
CA THR A 316 -13.10 15.02 12.76
C THR A 316 -12.77 15.93 11.59
N ALA A 317 -13.65 16.86 11.22
CA ALA A 317 -13.40 17.71 10.05
C ALA A 317 -12.19 18.63 10.24
N PRO A 318 -11.41 18.85 9.17
CA PRO A 318 -10.31 19.80 9.21
C PRO A 318 -10.85 21.23 9.30
N ARG A 319 -10.24 22.04 10.16
CA ARG A 319 -10.61 23.45 10.32
C ARG A 319 -9.75 24.31 9.42
N VAL A 320 -10.40 25.14 8.63
CA VAL A 320 -9.73 26.05 7.71
C VAL A 320 -9.79 27.47 8.26
N GLY A 321 -8.62 28.07 8.46
CA GLY A 321 -8.46 29.46 8.90
C GLY A 321 -7.76 30.30 7.83
N SER A 322 -7.97 31.61 7.89
CA SER A 322 -7.12 32.57 7.20
C SER A 322 -6.63 33.62 8.19
N GLN A 323 -5.34 33.87 8.17
CA GLN A 323 -4.71 34.93 8.94
C GLN A 323 -4.12 35.94 7.95
N TYR A 324 -4.65 37.16 7.97
CA TYR A 324 -4.09 38.28 7.20
C TYR A 324 -2.99 38.95 8.01
N ASP A 325 -1.79 39.03 7.44
CA ASP A 325 -0.70 39.80 8.01
C ASP A 325 -0.67 41.20 7.35
N PRO A 326 -0.98 42.28 8.10
CA PRO A 326 -1.05 43.63 7.55
C PRO A 326 0.30 44.18 7.10
N ILE A 327 1.42 43.61 7.58
CA ILE A 327 2.77 44.10 7.26
C ILE A 327 3.24 43.54 5.91
N SER A 328 3.04 42.24 5.68
CA SER A 328 3.40 41.58 4.42
C SER A 328 2.31 41.69 3.36
N GLN A 329 1.09 42.13 3.73
CA GLN A 329 -0.10 42.12 2.87
C GLN A 329 -0.42 40.72 2.31
N THR A 330 0.00 39.67 3.02
CA THR A 330 -0.23 38.28 2.61
C THR A 330 -1.29 37.63 3.50
N SER A 331 -2.20 36.88 2.87
CA SER A 331 -3.15 36.03 3.57
C SER A 331 -2.54 34.64 3.72
N THR A 332 -2.26 34.22 4.95
CA THR A 332 -1.81 32.86 5.24
C THR A 332 -3.02 31.99 5.53
N HIS A 333 -3.24 30.96 4.72
CA HIS A 333 -4.27 29.96 4.96
C HIS A 333 -3.72 28.86 5.88
N THR A 334 -4.41 28.58 6.98
CA THR A 334 -4.05 27.52 7.92
C THR A 334 -5.07 26.39 7.82
N LEU A 335 -4.57 25.17 7.67
CA LEU A 335 -5.38 23.96 7.73
C LEU A 335 -5.01 23.22 9.02
N GLU A 336 -5.89 23.27 10.00
CA GLU A 336 -5.76 22.51 11.23
C GLU A 336 -6.43 21.15 11.01
N ILE A 337 -5.64 20.09 11.06
CA ILE A 337 -6.14 18.71 10.99
C ILE A 337 -6.19 18.20 12.43
N PRO A 338 -7.38 18.17 13.06
CA PRO A 338 -7.52 17.61 14.40
C PRO A 338 -7.21 16.12 14.35
N SER A 339 -6.18 15.70 15.10
CA SER A 339 -5.79 14.30 15.15
C SER A 339 -6.28 13.64 16.42
N ALA A 340 -7.20 12.68 16.28
CA ALA A 340 -7.67 11.86 17.40
C ALA A 340 -6.60 10.86 17.86
N ARG A 341 -5.75 10.37 16.92
CA ARG A 341 -4.74 9.32 17.17
C ARG A 341 -3.32 9.87 17.34
N GLY A 342 -3.14 11.19 17.29
CA GLY A 342 -1.88 11.91 17.52
C GLY A 342 -0.92 11.95 16.34
N PHE A 343 -1.09 11.10 15.32
CA PHE A 343 -0.31 11.09 14.08
C PHE A 343 -1.17 10.62 12.90
N ASP A 344 -2.10 11.45 12.43
CA ASP A 344 -2.84 11.15 11.21
C ASP A 344 -1.96 11.49 10.01
N VAL A 345 -1.22 10.48 9.56
CA VAL A 345 -0.36 10.56 8.37
C VAL A 345 -1.25 10.41 7.14
N PRO A 346 -1.10 11.25 6.10
CA PRO A 346 -1.84 11.06 4.87
C PRO A 346 -1.49 9.71 4.25
N HIS A 347 -2.51 8.96 3.83
CA HIS A 347 -2.35 7.67 3.15
C HIS A 347 -1.73 7.83 1.77
N ALA A 348 -2.13 8.89 1.07
CA ALA A 348 -1.51 9.29 -0.17
C ALA A 348 -1.50 10.82 -0.30
N ILE A 349 -0.43 11.33 -0.91
CA ILE A 349 -0.28 12.74 -1.25
C ILE A 349 -0.14 12.82 -2.76
N ALA A 350 -1.03 13.53 -3.42
CA ALA A 350 -0.91 13.84 -4.83
C ALA A 350 -0.48 15.29 -5.02
N THR A 351 0.54 15.52 -5.84
CA THR A 351 0.95 16.84 -6.29
C THR A 351 0.53 17.00 -7.74
N VAL A 352 -0.26 18.04 -8.00
CA VAL A 352 -0.79 18.36 -9.32
C VAL A 352 -0.11 19.61 -9.83
N GLU A 353 0.43 19.53 -11.04
CA GLU A 353 1.04 20.65 -11.73
C GLU A 353 0.38 20.79 -13.11
N LEU A 354 -0.23 21.93 -13.37
CA LEU A 354 -0.85 22.25 -14.65
C LEU A 354 0.01 23.30 -15.36
N HIS A 355 0.40 23.03 -16.60
CA HIS A 355 1.03 24.01 -17.46
C HIS A 355 -0.05 24.93 -18.04
N VAL A 356 0.08 26.22 -17.81
CA VAL A 356 -0.95 27.20 -18.17
C VAL A 356 -0.40 28.20 -19.18
N THR A 357 -1.22 28.61 -20.13
CA THR A 357 -0.86 29.66 -21.09
C THR A 357 -0.81 31.03 -20.40
N PRO A 358 -0.02 31.99 -20.91
CA PRO A 358 0.12 33.33 -20.31
C PRO A 358 -1.19 34.09 -20.11
N ASP A 359 -2.23 33.80 -20.90
CA ASP A 359 -3.54 34.46 -20.82
C ASP A 359 -4.29 34.15 -19.51
N ALA A 360 -4.07 32.98 -18.91
CA ALA A 360 -4.70 32.60 -17.64
C ALA A 360 -4.13 33.36 -16.43
N VAL A 361 -2.86 33.78 -16.50
CA VAL A 361 -2.18 34.55 -15.47
C VAL A 361 -2.79 35.95 -15.37
N ASN A 362 -3.13 36.55 -16.52
CA ASN A 362 -3.78 37.85 -16.59
C ASN A 362 -5.22 37.83 -16.04
N ALA A 363 -5.90 36.69 -16.12
CA ALA A 363 -7.25 36.54 -15.57
C ALA A 363 -7.28 36.54 -14.03
N GLN A 364 -6.21 36.09 -13.36
CA GLN A 364 -6.11 36.15 -11.90
C GLN A 364 -5.90 37.59 -11.39
N GLY A 365 -5.03 38.36 -12.06
CA GLY A 365 -4.76 39.75 -11.67
C GLY A 365 -6.02 40.64 -11.70
N ALA A 366 -6.98 40.35 -12.59
CA ALA A 366 -8.23 41.10 -12.69
C ALA A 366 -9.22 40.82 -11.54
N GLU A 367 -9.24 39.61 -10.97
CA GLU A 367 -10.07 39.26 -9.81
C GLU A 367 -9.44 39.68 -8.49
N ASP A 368 -8.13 39.56 -8.32
CA ASP A 368 -7.44 40.01 -7.10
C ASP A 368 -7.64 41.54 -6.89
N LEU A 369 -7.73 42.30 -7.98
CA LEU A 369 -8.11 43.72 -8.02
C LEU A 369 -9.59 43.98 -7.69
N HIS A 370 -10.47 43.00 -7.87
CA HIS A 370 -11.91 43.10 -7.50
C HIS A 370 -12.18 42.61 -6.06
N SER A 371 -11.37 41.68 -5.53
CA SER A 371 -11.49 41.21 -4.14
C SER A 371 -10.80 42.12 -3.13
N ASN A 372 -9.84 42.94 -3.55
CA ASN A 372 -9.27 44.03 -2.77
C ASN A 372 -9.61 45.36 -3.44
N PRO A 373 -10.73 46.03 -3.10
CA PRO A 373 -10.87 47.43 -3.45
C PRO A 373 -9.71 48.15 -2.77
N SER A 374 -8.82 48.74 -3.58
CA SER A 374 -7.86 49.72 -3.09
C SER A 374 -8.62 50.69 -2.19
N LEU A 375 -8.24 50.77 -0.91
CA LEU A 375 -8.69 51.85 -0.06
C LEU A 375 -8.17 53.13 -0.70
N ASP A 376 -9.06 53.83 -1.41
CA ASP A 376 -8.83 55.19 -1.84
C ASP A 376 -8.44 56.00 -0.59
N PRO A 377 -7.26 56.64 -0.55
CA PRO A 377 -6.87 57.47 0.58
C PRO A 377 -7.61 58.82 0.61
N GLU A 378 -8.67 59.00 -0.17
CA GLU A 378 -9.47 60.23 -0.23
C GLU A 378 -10.97 59.94 -0.14
N SER A 379 -11.46 59.60 1.06
CA SER A 379 -12.78 60.08 1.52
C SER A 379 -12.97 59.84 3.03
N GLY A 380 -13.00 60.93 3.81
CA GLY A 380 -13.44 60.94 5.21
C GLY A 380 -12.48 61.62 6.16
#